data_AF-A0A535MRK4-F1
#
_entry.id   AF-A0A535MRK4-F1
#
_cell.length_a   1.000
_cell.length_b   1.000
_cell.length_c   1.000
_cell.angle_alpha   90.00
_cell.angle_beta   90.00
_cell.angle_gamma   90.00
#
_symmetry.space_group_name_H-M   'P 1'
#
loop_
_entity.id
_entity.type
_entity.pdbx_description
1 polymer ?
#
loop_
_entity_poly.entity_id
_entity_poly.type
_entity_poly.pdbx_seq_one_letter_code
_entity_poly.pdbx_strand_id
1 'polypeptide(L)'
;MRAVLRRRLWATTPLLAGLVACAVIAAELPSSAGAATGPVSVRIQGNHLVNAAGATIRLLGVSRSGTEYMCVKGNAMFDGPSDAASIAAIAGWHTDAVRIPLNEDCWLGINGVNPSWSGAAYQQAIHQYVASLHAAGLAAVLDLHWAAPGSTLATAQLPMADADHAPAFWSSVAQSFRTDPGVVFDLYNEPFLDTSDAQTSDPWTCWRDGCTVNAGNGIGAPWRSAGMQQLVDAVRGAGATQPVLLGGLRWANDLTGWPAHRPSDPAGQTAAGFHLYNFNQCVTSACWDSQIAPVAAAVPVVTGELGENDCAHGFIDGYMPWADAHGVSYLGWAWNSDFNCNSGPGLVSDYNGTPTGFGAGLRDHLAAVAGGQVFQGPVITATPSPACHGSHRQCASASPTRRR
;
A
#
# COMPACT_ATOMS: atom_id res chain seq x y z
N MET A 1 25.10 -67.41 71.23
CA MET A 1 25.73 -66.34 72.04
C MET A 1 24.85 -65.09 71.97
N ARG A 2 24.38 -64.61 73.14
CA ARG A 2 23.62 -63.37 73.42
C ARG A 2 22.30 -63.18 72.63
N ALA A 3 21.13 -63.59 73.11
CA ALA A 3 20.27 -62.95 74.14
C ALA A 3 20.09 -61.43 73.85
N VAL A 4 18.87 -60.89 73.65
CA VAL A 4 17.89 -60.62 74.73
C VAL A 4 16.54 -60.11 74.16
N LEU A 5 15.45 -60.67 74.71
CA LEU A 5 14.08 -60.18 75.00
C LEU A 5 13.34 -59.23 74.03
N ARG A 6 12.19 -59.63 73.46
CA ARG A 6 10.80 -59.66 74.03
C ARG A 6 10.20 -58.27 74.33
N ARG A 7 9.12 -57.90 73.62
CA ARG A 7 7.70 -57.92 74.09
C ARG A 7 6.75 -57.30 73.06
N ARG A 8 5.58 -57.94 72.91
CA ARG A 8 4.37 -57.46 72.21
C ARG A 8 3.54 -56.58 73.15
N LEU A 9 2.76 -55.64 72.60
CA LEU A 9 1.35 -55.26 72.89
C LEU A 9 1.11 -53.83 72.33
N TRP A 10 0.34 -53.69 71.24
CA TRP A 10 -1.06 -53.20 71.19
C TRP A 10 -1.23 -51.72 71.56
N ALA A 11 -1.57 -50.88 70.57
CA ALA A 11 -2.78 -50.03 70.55
C ALA A 11 -2.68 -48.87 69.52
N THR A 12 -3.78 -48.72 68.78
CA THR A 12 -4.39 -47.48 68.25
C THR A 12 -3.68 -46.62 67.18
N THR A 13 -4.32 -46.62 66.02
CA THR A 13 -4.35 -45.62 64.93
C THR A 13 -4.51 -44.17 65.43
N PRO A 14 -4.02 -43.17 64.64
CA PRO A 14 -4.95 -42.53 63.71
C PRO A 14 -4.39 -42.39 62.28
N LEU A 15 -5.32 -42.44 61.32
CA LEU A 15 -5.11 -42.06 59.93
C LEU A 15 -4.59 -40.62 59.83
N LEU A 16 -3.48 -40.42 59.12
CA LEU A 16 -3.21 -39.18 58.42
C LEU A 16 -3.44 -39.42 56.92
N ALA A 17 -4.60 -38.97 56.45
CA ALA A 17 -4.87 -38.81 55.02
C ALA A 17 -4.02 -37.62 54.52
N GLY A 18 -2.93 -37.92 53.82
CA GLY A 18 -2.18 -36.92 53.08
C GLY A 18 -2.98 -36.50 51.85
N LEU A 19 -3.63 -35.33 51.92
CA LEU A 19 -4.15 -34.63 50.75
C LEU A 19 -2.97 -34.14 49.91
N VAL A 20 -2.64 -34.86 48.84
CA VAL A 20 -1.84 -34.32 47.74
C VAL A 20 -2.75 -33.36 46.97
N ALA A 21 -2.64 -32.07 47.26
CA ALA A 21 -3.26 -31.03 46.46
C ALA A 21 -2.47 -30.89 45.15
N CYS A 22 -2.94 -31.55 44.08
CA CYS A 22 -2.58 -31.17 42.72
C CYS A 22 -3.12 -29.76 42.46
N ALA A 23 -2.28 -28.75 42.62
CA ALA A 23 -2.56 -27.41 42.11
C ALA A 23 -2.58 -27.48 40.58
N VAL A 24 -3.78 -27.60 40.01
CA VAL A 24 -4.01 -27.38 38.59
C VAL A 24 -3.84 -25.87 38.37
N ILE A 25 -2.66 -25.46 37.95
CA ILE A 25 -2.47 -24.12 37.41
C ILE A 25 -3.19 -24.13 36.06
N ALA A 26 -4.41 -23.60 36.04
CA ALA A 26 -5.08 -23.27 34.79
C ALA A 26 -4.22 -22.18 34.13
N ALA A 27 -3.41 -22.56 33.16
CA ALA A 27 -2.80 -21.60 32.26
C ALA A 27 -3.95 -20.95 31.50
N GLU A 28 -4.30 -19.72 31.87
CA GLU A 28 -5.13 -18.86 31.04
C GLU A 28 -4.38 -18.66 29.73
N LEU A 29 -4.82 -19.36 28.70
CA LEU A 29 -4.38 -19.09 27.33
C LEU A 29 -4.67 -17.61 27.07
N PRO A 30 -3.70 -16.83 26.55
CA PRO A 30 -3.98 -15.46 26.17
C PRO A 30 -5.16 -15.47 25.20
N SER A 31 -6.24 -14.78 25.58
CA SER A 31 -7.38 -14.57 24.68
C SER A 31 -6.83 -14.03 23.37
N SER A 32 -7.10 -14.75 22.30
CA SER A 32 -6.89 -14.30 20.93
C SER A 32 -7.54 -12.93 20.82
N ALA A 33 -6.74 -11.88 20.69
CA ALA A 33 -7.25 -10.55 20.40
C ALA A 33 -8.03 -10.69 19.08
N GLY A 34 -9.36 -10.56 19.16
CA GLY A 34 -10.20 -10.55 17.98
C GLY A 34 -9.69 -9.48 17.03
N ALA A 35 -9.62 -9.81 15.74
CA ALA A 35 -9.30 -8.86 14.69
C ALA A 35 -10.10 -7.58 14.92
N ALA A 36 -9.40 -6.45 14.99
CA ALA A 36 -10.05 -5.16 15.21
C ALA A 36 -11.00 -4.89 14.04
N THR A 37 -12.30 -5.04 14.28
CA THR A 37 -13.41 -4.71 13.38
C THR A 37 -13.64 -3.20 13.26
N GLY A 38 -12.58 -2.41 13.49
CA GLY A 38 -12.60 -0.95 13.38
C GLY A 38 -12.40 -0.48 11.94
N PRO A 39 -12.72 0.79 11.65
CA PRO A 39 -12.40 1.38 10.36
C PRO A 39 -10.90 1.28 10.06
N VAL A 40 -10.55 1.05 8.79
CA VAL A 40 -9.15 1.06 8.33
C VAL A 40 -8.52 2.38 8.76
N SER A 41 -7.34 2.31 9.36
CA SER A 41 -6.63 3.49 9.84
C SER A 41 -5.14 3.28 9.72
N VAL A 42 -4.44 4.30 9.22
CA VAL A 42 -3.00 4.34 9.10
C VAL A 42 -2.50 5.64 9.73
N ARG A 43 -1.61 5.52 10.71
CA ARG A 43 -0.91 6.65 11.34
C ARG A 43 0.55 6.30 11.56
N ILE A 44 1.40 7.30 11.69
CA ILE A 44 2.80 7.15 12.04
C ILE A 44 2.98 7.31 13.55
N GLN A 45 3.71 6.38 14.15
CA GLN A 45 4.21 6.48 15.51
C GLN A 45 5.69 6.09 15.54
N GLY A 46 6.56 7.07 15.81
CA GLY A 46 8.01 6.87 15.70
C GLY A 46 8.39 6.55 14.25
N ASN A 47 9.10 5.45 14.05
CA ASN A 47 9.52 4.95 12.74
C ASN A 47 8.62 3.82 12.18
N HIS A 48 7.40 3.65 12.71
CA HIS A 48 6.47 2.61 12.27
C HIS A 48 5.09 3.18 11.92
N LEU A 49 4.37 2.46 11.06
CA LEU A 49 2.93 2.68 10.85
C LEU A 49 2.15 1.93 11.92
N VAL A 50 1.04 2.50 12.38
CA VAL A 50 0.14 1.92 13.38
C VAL A 50 -1.31 2.07 12.95
N ASN A 51 -2.15 1.14 13.38
CA ASN A 51 -3.60 1.21 13.17
C ASN A 51 -4.31 2.06 14.25
N ALA A 52 -5.65 2.08 14.22
CA ALA A 52 -6.46 2.81 15.18
C ALA A 52 -6.23 2.37 16.65
N ALA A 53 -5.87 1.12 16.87
CA ALA A 53 -5.56 0.56 18.19
C ALA A 53 -4.11 0.78 18.63
N GLY A 54 -3.27 1.41 17.81
CA GLY A 54 -1.85 1.62 18.08
C GLY A 54 -0.98 0.38 17.84
N ALA A 55 -1.52 -0.68 17.23
CA ALA A 55 -0.73 -1.83 16.85
C ALA A 55 0.08 -1.50 15.59
N THR A 56 1.37 -1.87 15.58
CA THR A 56 2.22 -1.75 14.40
C THR A 56 1.62 -2.50 13.22
N ILE A 57 1.55 -1.84 12.08
CA ILE A 57 1.12 -2.39 10.79
C ILE A 57 2.17 -2.07 9.72
N ARG A 58 2.02 -2.68 8.55
CA ARG A 58 2.74 -2.34 7.32
C ARG A 58 1.71 -2.13 6.21
N LEU A 59 2.15 -1.59 5.08
CA LEU A 59 1.38 -1.54 3.84
C LEU A 59 1.97 -2.60 2.89
N LEU A 60 1.46 -3.82 2.98
CA LEU A 60 1.82 -4.97 2.18
C LEU A 60 0.73 -5.23 1.16
N GLY A 61 1.00 -4.92 -0.10
CA GLY A 61 -0.08 -4.85 -1.07
C GLY A 61 0.33 -4.76 -2.52
N VAL A 62 -0.51 -4.11 -3.32
CA VAL A 62 -0.34 -3.97 -4.76
C VAL A 62 -0.64 -2.55 -5.24
N SER A 63 -0.04 -2.17 -6.35
CA SER A 63 -0.38 -0.97 -7.11
C SER A 63 -1.37 -1.33 -8.21
N ARG A 64 -2.48 -0.59 -8.30
CA ARG A 64 -3.51 -0.75 -9.33
C ARG A 64 -3.39 0.41 -10.32
N SER A 65 -2.61 0.22 -11.38
CA SER A 65 -2.42 1.20 -12.45
C SER A 65 -3.67 1.31 -13.34
N GLY A 66 -3.95 2.49 -13.87
CA GLY A 66 -5.03 2.80 -14.82
C GLY A 66 -5.62 4.20 -14.64
N THR A 67 -5.87 4.64 -13.40
CA THR A 67 -6.55 5.92 -13.11
C THR A 67 -5.70 7.15 -13.48
N GLU A 68 -4.39 7.00 -13.59
CA GLU A 68 -3.44 8.02 -14.05
C GLU A 68 -3.50 8.26 -15.56
N TYR A 69 -3.96 7.29 -16.37
CA TYR A 69 -3.87 7.39 -17.84
C TYR A 69 -5.17 7.20 -18.58
N MET A 70 -6.15 6.46 -18.04
CA MET A 70 -7.36 6.13 -18.79
C MET A 70 -8.20 7.36 -19.11
N CYS A 71 -8.21 8.37 -18.24
CA CYS A 71 -8.94 9.62 -18.48
C CYS A 71 -8.38 10.44 -19.67
N VAL A 72 -7.06 10.37 -19.92
CA VAL A 72 -6.37 11.14 -20.97
C VAL A 72 -6.08 10.33 -22.24
N LYS A 73 -5.90 9.01 -22.13
CA LYS A 73 -5.53 8.12 -23.25
C LYS A 73 -6.60 7.07 -23.58
N GLY A 74 -7.39 6.64 -22.60
CA GLY A 74 -8.32 5.52 -22.73
C GLY A 74 -9.79 5.90 -22.87
N ASN A 75 -10.15 7.17 -22.61
CA ASN A 75 -11.55 7.61 -22.46
C ASN A 75 -12.36 6.73 -21.50
N ALA A 76 -11.78 6.37 -20.35
CA ALA A 76 -12.45 5.67 -19.27
C ALA A 76 -11.87 6.12 -17.91
N MET A 77 -12.51 5.69 -16.83
CA MET A 77 -12.02 5.97 -15.47
C MET A 77 -10.92 5.01 -15.03
N PHE A 78 -11.11 3.71 -15.30
CA PHE A 78 -10.26 2.62 -14.85
C PHE A 78 -9.85 1.74 -16.02
N ASP A 79 -8.67 1.13 -15.94
CA ASP A 79 -8.23 0.11 -16.90
C ASP A 79 -8.60 -1.29 -16.37
N GLY A 80 -9.69 -1.86 -16.87
CA GLY A 80 -10.28 -3.09 -16.32
C GLY A 80 -11.21 -2.85 -15.13
N PRO A 81 -11.72 -3.92 -14.47
CA PRO A 81 -12.67 -3.83 -13.38
C PRO A 81 -12.08 -3.11 -12.15
N SER A 82 -12.98 -2.50 -11.38
CA SER A 82 -12.72 -1.83 -10.10
C SER A 82 -13.85 -2.10 -9.09
N ASP A 83 -14.61 -3.17 -9.33
CA ASP A 83 -15.74 -3.58 -8.50
C ASP A 83 -15.32 -4.44 -7.30
N ALA A 84 -16.30 -4.80 -6.46
CA ALA A 84 -16.08 -5.60 -5.26
C ALA A 84 -15.45 -6.98 -5.55
N ALA A 85 -15.69 -7.58 -6.72
CA ALA A 85 -15.09 -8.87 -7.07
C ALA A 85 -13.59 -8.72 -7.35
N SER A 86 -13.21 -7.68 -8.10
CA SER A 86 -11.80 -7.37 -8.35
C SER A 86 -11.05 -7.02 -7.06
N ILE A 87 -11.69 -6.27 -6.14
CA ILE A 87 -11.12 -5.93 -4.82
C ILE A 87 -10.98 -7.19 -3.94
N ALA A 88 -11.96 -8.08 -3.96
CA ALA A 88 -11.89 -9.35 -3.22
C ALA A 88 -10.74 -10.24 -3.72
N ALA A 89 -10.44 -10.22 -5.03
CA ALA A 89 -9.29 -10.92 -5.58
C ALA A 89 -7.95 -10.33 -5.07
N ILE A 90 -7.84 -9.00 -5.01
CA ILE A 90 -6.68 -8.32 -4.42
C ILE A 90 -6.52 -8.70 -2.93
N ALA A 91 -7.60 -8.61 -2.15
CA ALA A 91 -7.61 -8.98 -0.75
C ALA A 91 -7.28 -10.48 -0.54
N GLY A 92 -7.68 -11.33 -1.49
CA GLY A 92 -7.39 -12.77 -1.48
C GLY A 92 -5.90 -13.12 -1.55
N TRP A 93 -5.03 -12.17 -1.94
CA TRP A 93 -3.57 -12.30 -1.85
C TRP A 93 -3.01 -11.90 -0.48
N HIS A 94 -3.86 -11.75 0.54
CA HIS A 94 -3.50 -11.29 1.88
C HIS A 94 -2.90 -9.87 1.91
N THR A 95 -3.38 -9.01 0.99
CA THR A 95 -3.00 -7.60 0.97
C THR A 95 -3.70 -6.82 2.07
N ASP A 96 -3.07 -5.75 2.56
CA ASP A 96 -3.66 -4.79 3.50
C ASP A 96 -3.74 -3.36 2.93
N ALA A 97 -3.20 -3.13 1.73
CA ALA A 97 -3.16 -1.84 1.08
C ALA A 97 -3.22 -1.94 -0.45
N VAL A 98 -3.80 -0.91 -1.08
CA VAL A 98 -3.77 -0.71 -2.54
C VAL A 98 -3.29 0.69 -2.85
N ARG A 99 -2.28 0.81 -3.72
CA ARG A 99 -1.81 2.09 -4.26
C ARG A 99 -2.52 2.42 -5.56
N ILE A 100 -2.97 3.67 -5.67
CA ILE A 100 -3.86 4.19 -6.71
C ILE A 100 -3.16 5.38 -7.36
N PRO A 101 -2.53 5.18 -8.52
CA PRO A 101 -1.96 6.26 -9.33
C PRO A 101 -3.04 7.22 -9.82
N LEU A 102 -2.88 8.52 -9.57
CA LEU A 102 -3.81 9.57 -9.98
C LEU A 102 -3.18 10.48 -11.04
N ASN A 103 -4.05 11.17 -11.77
CA ASN A 103 -3.67 12.19 -12.74
C ASN A 103 -4.15 13.57 -12.28
N GLU A 104 -3.26 14.54 -12.28
CA GLU A 104 -3.54 15.92 -11.90
C GLU A 104 -4.67 16.55 -12.70
N ASP A 105 -4.56 16.53 -14.04
CA ASP A 105 -5.52 17.15 -14.94
C ASP A 105 -6.88 16.47 -14.85
N CYS A 106 -6.90 15.15 -14.67
CA CYS A 106 -8.14 14.40 -14.52
C CYS A 106 -8.81 14.70 -13.19
N TRP A 107 -8.06 14.79 -12.10
CA TRP A 107 -8.63 15.15 -10.80
C TRP A 107 -9.17 16.60 -10.80
N LEU A 108 -8.41 17.55 -11.34
CA LEU A 108 -8.76 18.97 -11.36
C LEU A 108 -9.79 19.32 -12.44
N GLY A 109 -9.93 18.51 -13.49
CA GLY A 109 -10.82 18.79 -14.62
C GLY A 109 -10.32 19.92 -15.52
N ILE A 110 -9.00 20.01 -15.72
CA ILE A 110 -8.34 21.07 -16.48
C ILE A 110 -7.74 20.55 -17.79
N ASN A 111 -7.08 21.43 -18.55
CA ASN A 111 -6.27 21.10 -19.74
C ASN A 111 -7.00 20.28 -20.83
N GLY A 112 -8.33 20.39 -20.88
CA GLY A 112 -9.17 19.80 -21.92
C GLY A 112 -9.48 18.31 -21.72
N VAL A 113 -9.24 17.73 -20.54
CA VAL A 113 -9.67 16.35 -20.25
C VAL A 113 -11.18 16.24 -20.36
N ASN A 114 -11.67 15.18 -21.00
CA ASN A 114 -13.09 14.92 -21.17
C ASN A 114 -13.83 14.94 -19.82
N PRO A 115 -14.84 15.82 -19.62
CA PRO A 115 -15.55 15.97 -18.35
C PRO A 115 -16.26 14.70 -17.85
N SER A 116 -16.52 13.72 -18.71
CA SER A 116 -17.04 12.41 -18.29
C SER A 116 -16.04 11.62 -17.42
N TRP A 117 -14.75 11.92 -17.52
CA TRP A 117 -13.65 11.21 -16.88
C TRP A 117 -12.73 12.13 -16.07
N SER A 118 -13.18 13.37 -15.78
CA SER A 118 -12.39 14.37 -15.07
C SER A 118 -13.22 15.17 -14.07
N GLY A 119 -12.56 15.99 -13.26
CA GLY A 119 -13.17 16.83 -12.24
C GLY A 119 -14.05 16.02 -11.29
N ALA A 120 -15.29 16.46 -11.08
CA ALA A 120 -16.22 15.81 -10.17
C ALA A 120 -16.48 14.33 -10.49
N ALA A 121 -16.49 13.94 -11.77
CA ALA A 121 -16.70 12.54 -12.15
C ALA A 121 -15.53 11.66 -11.70
N TYR A 122 -14.30 12.15 -11.89
CA TYR A 122 -13.07 11.47 -11.45
C TYR A 122 -12.99 11.37 -9.94
N GLN A 123 -13.16 12.50 -9.25
CA GLN A 123 -13.16 12.56 -7.78
C GLN A 123 -14.17 11.60 -7.15
N GLN A 124 -15.40 11.56 -7.69
CA GLN A 124 -16.45 10.68 -7.21
C GLN A 124 -16.12 9.20 -7.40
N ALA A 125 -15.50 8.84 -8.53
CA ALA A 125 -15.11 7.46 -8.81
C ALA A 125 -13.96 7.00 -7.91
N ILE A 126 -12.95 7.84 -7.69
CA ILE A 126 -11.86 7.54 -6.75
C ILE A 126 -12.39 7.41 -5.32
N HIS A 127 -13.28 8.30 -4.87
CA HIS A 127 -13.90 8.19 -3.55
C HIS A 127 -14.69 6.88 -3.38
N GLN A 128 -15.44 6.44 -4.41
CA GLN A 128 -16.18 5.17 -4.37
C GLN A 128 -15.24 3.96 -4.34
N TYR A 129 -14.14 4.02 -5.09
CA TYR A 129 -13.15 2.96 -5.09
C TYR A 129 -12.43 2.85 -3.75
N VAL A 130 -11.99 3.97 -3.17
CA VAL A 130 -11.41 4.02 -1.81
C VAL A 130 -12.38 3.48 -0.76
N ALA A 131 -13.66 3.87 -0.81
CA ALA A 131 -14.66 3.33 0.11
C ALA A 131 -14.85 1.81 -0.05
N SER A 132 -14.81 1.29 -1.27
CA SER A 132 -14.89 -0.15 -1.54
C SER A 132 -13.64 -0.90 -1.04
N LEU A 133 -12.46 -0.31 -1.15
CA LEU A 133 -11.22 -0.86 -0.58
C LEU A 133 -11.30 -0.93 0.95
N HIS A 134 -11.75 0.14 1.60
CA HIS A 134 -11.93 0.16 3.05
C HIS A 134 -12.98 -0.84 3.54
N ALA A 135 -14.06 -1.05 2.77
CA ALA A 135 -15.05 -2.08 3.07
C ALA A 135 -14.47 -3.51 2.97
N ALA A 136 -13.40 -3.70 2.21
CA ALA A 136 -12.62 -4.94 2.15
C ALA A 136 -11.46 -4.99 3.16
N GLY A 137 -11.31 -3.97 4.02
CA GLY A 137 -10.24 -3.90 5.02
C GLY A 137 -8.89 -3.39 4.50
N LEU A 138 -8.86 -2.82 3.29
CA LEU A 138 -7.63 -2.36 2.63
C LEU A 138 -7.43 -0.86 2.83
N ALA A 139 -6.21 -0.43 3.17
CA ALA A 139 -5.79 0.96 3.11
C ALA A 139 -5.63 1.43 1.67
N ALA A 140 -5.79 2.74 1.44
CA ALA A 140 -5.64 3.35 0.12
C ALA A 140 -4.45 4.30 0.10
N VAL A 141 -3.49 4.07 -0.80
CA VAL A 141 -2.36 4.99 -1.03
C VAL A 141 -2.65 5.77 -2.31
N LEU A 142 -3.02 7.04 -2.18
CA LEU A 142 -3.32 7.91 -3.33
C LEU A 142 -2.03 8.57 -3.78
N ASP A 143 -1.65 8.38 -5.05
CA ASP A 143 -0.38 8.82 -5.61
C ASP A 143 -0.58 9.89 -6.69
N LEU A 144 0.16 11.00 -6.65
CA LEU A 144 0.25 11.89 -7.81
C LEU A 144 1.21 11.28 -8.82
N HIS A 145 0.64 10.56 -9.79
CA HIS A 145 1.42 9.80 -10.75
C HIS A 145 1.85 10.65 -11.94
N TRP A 146 0.90 11.33 -12.58
CA TRP A 146 1.17 12.24 -13.70
C TRP A 146 0.66 13.65 -13.40
N ALA A 147 1.52 14.63 -13.67
CA ALA A 147 1.30 16.07 -13.53
C ALA A 147 1.93 16.80 -14.72
N ALA A 148 1.50 18.02 -15.03
CA ALA A 148 2.11 18.79 -16.11
C ALA A 148 1.95 20.32 -15.96
N PRO A 149 2.99 21.10 -16.33
CA PRO A 149 2.98 22.55 -16.19
C PRO A 149 2.09 23.25 -17.24
N GLY A 150 1.54 24.39 -16.84
CA GLY A 150 0.74 25.28 -17.66
C GLY A 150 -0.44 24.56 -18.33
N SER A 151 -0.65 24.80 -19.62
CA SER A 151 -1.74 24.18 -20.37
C SER A 151 -1.37 22.83 -21.00
N THR A 152 -0.25 22.21 -20.59
CA THR A 152 0.20 20.93 -21.16
C THR A 152 -0.62 19.82 -20.54
N LEU A 153 -1.17 18.93 -21.35
CA LEU A 153 -1.94 17.80 -20.84
C LEU A 153 -1.01 16.76 -20.19
N ALA A 154 -1.29 16.40 -18.93
CA ALA A 154 -0.57 15.40 -18.14
C ALA A 154 -0.75 13.99 -18.73
N THR A 155 0.16 13.60 -19.63
CA THR A 155 0.11 12.34 -20.37
C THR A 155 1.33 11.44 -20.16
N ALA A 156 2.27 11.87 -19.33
CA ALA A 156 3.46 11.12 -18.98
C ALA A 156 4.02 11.63 -17.66
N GLN A 157 4.97 10.88 -17.12
CA GLN A 157 5.73 11.28 -15.95
C GLN A 157 6.76 12.37 -16.29
N LEU A 158 6.95 13.30 -15.37
CA LEU A 158 7.94 14.38 -15.46
C LEU A 158 9.00 14.24 -14.34
N PRO A 159 10.16 14.94 -14.44
CA PRO A 159 11.19 14.91 -13.40
C PRO A 159 10.71 15.22 -11.98
N MET A 160 9.65 16.04 -11.86
CA MET A 160 9.03 16.47 -10.61
C MET A 160 7.59 16.91 -10.87
N ALA A 161 6.77 17.04 -9.82
CA ALA A 161 5.48 17.72 -9.90
C ALA A 161 5.66 19.20 -10.32
N ASP A 162 4.71 19.78 -11.06
CA ASP A 162 4.73 21.20 -11.42
C ASP A 162 4.14 22.09 -10.32
N ALA A 163 4.62 23.33 -10.28
CA ALA A 163 4.13 24.33 -9.33
C ALA A 163 2.83 25.02 -9.76
N ASP A 164 2.39 24.81 -11.00
CA ASP A 164 1.21 25.48 -11.54
C ASP A 164 -0.08 24.84 -10.99
N HIS A 165 -0.11 23.52 -10.86
CA HIS A 165 -1.32 22.77 -10.49
C HIS A 165 -1.13 21.76 -9.35
N ALA A 166 0.06 21.19 -9.12
CA ALA A 166 0.21 20.11 -8.14
C ALA A 166 -0.15 20.49 -6.70
N PRO A 167 0.15 21.73 -6.22
CA PRO A 167 -0.35 22.18 -4.92
C PRO A 167 -1.87 22.27 -4.85
N ALA A 168 -2.54 22.66 -5.95
CA ALA A 168 -4.00 22.71 -6.02
C ALA A 168 -4.61 21.30 -6.07
N PHE A 169 -3.98 20.39 -6.81
CA PHE A 169 -4.30 18.96 -6.81
C PHE A 169 -4.26 18.40 -5.38
N TRP A 170 -3.14 18.55 -4.68
CA TRP A 170 -2.99 18.01 -3.32
C TRP A 170 -3.92 18.65 -2.31
N SER A 171 -4.15 19.96 -2.40
CA SER A 171 -5.14 20.64 -1.56
C SER A 171 -6.53 20.03 -1.75
N SER A 172 -6.91 19.73 -3.00
CA SER A 172 -8.23 19.16 -3.36
C SER A 172 -8.37 17.68 -2.96
N VAL A 173 -7.36 16.86 -3.22
CA VAL A 173 -7.29 15.45 -2.77
C VAL A 173 -7.36 15.39 -1.25
N ALA A 174 -6.50 16.14 -0.56
CA ALA A 174 -6.47 16.17 0.89
C ALA A 174 -7.80 16.65 1.48
N GLN A 175 -8.43 17.69 0.91
CA GLN A 175 -9.75 18.16 1.35
C GLN A 175 -10.83 17.09 1.19
N SER A 176 -10.79 16.31 0.12
CA SER A 176 -11.74 15.25 -0.19
C SER A 176 -11.63 14.08 0.79
N PHE A 177 -10.42 13.76 1.24
CA PHE A 177 -10.15 12.61 2.10
C PHE A 177 -9.79 12.95 3.54
N ARG A 178 -9.72 14.22 3.98
CA ARG A 178 -9.21 14.63 5.32
C ARG A 178 -9.84 13.94 6.53
N THR A 179 -11.04 13.39 6.40
CA THR A 179 -11.75 12.66 7.48
C THR A 179 -11.61 11.15 7.37
N ASP A 180 -10.91 10.65 6.35
CA ASP A 180 -10.67 9.24 6.12
C ASP A 180 -9.30 8.83 6.67
N PRO A 181 -9.25 8.12 7.81
CA PRO A 181 -7.99 7.71 8.42
C PRO A 181 -7.32 6.55 7.70
N GLY A 182 -7.98 5.90 6.73
CA GLY A 182 -7.45 4.77 5.97
C GLY A 182 -6.64 5.16 4.73
N VAL A 183 -6.55 6.47 4.45
CA VAL A 183 -5.83 7.03 3.29
C VAL A 183 -4.41 7.44 3.66
N VAL A 184 -3.47 7.19 2.74
CA VAL A 184 -2.10 7.71 2.74
C VAL A 184 -1.89 8.51 1.45
N PHE A 185 -1.20 9.66 1.52
CA PHE A 185 -0.95 10.52 0.38
C PHE A 185 0.49 10.38 -0.10
N ASP A 186 0.72 9.80 -1.27
CA ASP A 186 2.02 9.66 -1.92
C ASP A 186 2.28 10.83 -2.87
N LEU A 187 3.11 11.78 -2.44
CA LEU A 187 3.04 13.15 -2.92
C LEU A 187 3.54 13.35 -4.36
N TYR A 188 4.40 12.46 -4.85
CA TYR A 188 4.78 12.39 -6.25
C TYR A 188 5.45 11.05 -6.54
N ASN A 189 5.01 10.36 -7.58
CA ASN A 189 5.40 8.98 -7.88
C ASN A 189 6.91 8.75 -7.87
N GLU A 190 7.64 9.45 -8.73
CA GLU A 190 9.06 9.20 -8.93
C GLU A 190 9.79 10.51 -9.26
N PRO A 191 10.23 11.26 -8.24
CA PRO A 191 11.17 12.33 -8.49
C PRO A 191 12.46 11.76 -9.08
N PHE A 192 12.90 12.31 -10.21
CA PHE A 192 14.13 11.88 -10.86
C PHE A 192 15.04 13.05 -11.27
N LEU A 193 14.77 14.26 -10.77
CA LEU A 193 15.59 15.44 -10.98
C LEU A 193 17.09 15.15 -10.80
N ASP A 194 17.87 15.50 -11.81
CA ASP A 194 19.31 15.68 -11.71
C ASP A 194 19.76 17.08 -12.18
N THR A 195 21.07 17.32 -12.23
CA THR A 195 21.64 18.61 -12.65
C THR A 195 21.49 18.89 -14.16
N SER A 196 21.11 17.88 -14.95
CA SER A 196 20.80 18.01 -16.38
C SER A 196 19.31 18.32 -16.61
N ASP A 197 18.43 17.79 -15.76
CA ASP A 197 16.99 18.07 -15.82
C ASP A 197 16.65 19.48 -15.37
N ALA A 198 17.40 20.05 -14.42
CA ALA A 198 17.01 21.29 -13.77
C ALA A 198 18.15 22.28 -13.55
N GLN A 199 17.78 23.56 -13.40
CA GLN A 199 18.71 24.68 -13.15
C GLN A 199 19.09 24.72 -11.67
N THR A 200 19.76 23.66 -11.22
CA THR A 200 20.24 23.50 -9.85
C THR A 200 21.62 22.86 -9.83
N SER A 201 22.46 23.26 -8.88
CA SER A 201 23.69 22.54 -8.54
C SER A 201 23.47 21.44 -7.48
N ASP A 202 22.31 21.46 -6.84
CA ASP A 202 21.91 20.51 -5.81
C ASP A 202 20.48 20.02 -6.09
N PRO A 203 20.34 18.82 -6.70
CA PRO A 203 19.05 18.22 -6.96
C PRO A 203 18.19 17.99 -5.71
N TRP A 204 18.80 17.75 -4.54
CA TRP A 204 18.04 17.52 -3.30
C TRP A 204 17.43 18.80 -2.75
N THR A 205 18.12 19.94 -2.87
CA THR A 205 17.51 21.25 -2.58
C THR A 205 16.35 21.53 -3.56
N CYS A 206 16.50 21.22 -4.85
CA CYS A 206 15.39 21.36 -5.79
C CYS A 206 14.22 20.43 -5.47
N TRP A 207 14.48 19.18 -5.08
CA TRP A 207 13.45 18.23 -4.65
C TRP A 207 12.65 18.75 -3.46
N ARG A 208 13.31 19.37 -2.47
CA ARG A 208 12.64 19.92 -1.28
C ARG A 208 11.86 21.20 -1.58
N ASP A 209 12.51 22.16 -2.25
CA ASP A 209 12.04 23.56 -2.33
C ASP A 209 11.43 23.92 -3.69
N GLY A 210 11.58 23.06 -4.70
CA GLY A 210 11.27 23.35 -6.08
C GLY A 210 12.39 24.16 -6.77
N CYS A 211 12.46 24.07 -8.09
CA CYS A 211 13.39 24.87 -8.88
C CYS A 211 12.87 25.08 -10.32
N THR A 212 13.70 25.68 -11.18
CA THR A 212 13.38 25.74 -12.61
C THR A 212 13.85 24.45 -13.25
N VAL A 213 12.93 23.68 -13.79
CA VAL A 213 13.23 22.49 -14.60
C VAL A 213 13.40 22.94 -16.06
N ASN A 214 14.36 22.36 -16.75
CA ASN A 214 14.64 22.64 -18.15
C ASN A 214 13.52 22.12 -19.06
N ALA A 215 13.45 22.63 -20.29
CA ALA A 215 12.63 22.00 -21.33
C ALA A 215 13.12 20.57 -21.60
N GLY A 216 12.19 19.65 -21.84
CA GLY A 216 12.48 18.22 -21.94
C GLY A 216 11.26 17.38 -21.51
N ASN A 217 11.34 16.06 -21.66
CA ASN A 217 10.28 15.12 -21.24
C ASN A 217 8.87 15.48 -21.78
N GLY A 218 8.81 16.00 -23.02
CA GLY A 218 7.57 16.44 -23.65
C GLY A 218 7.16 17.90 -23.36
N ILE A 219 7.88 18.61 -22.49
CA ILE A 219 7.64 20.03 -22.17
C ILE A 219 8.55 20.94 -23.00
N GLY A 220 7.95 21.85 -23.78
CA GLY A 220 8.66 22.68 -24.76
C GLY A 220 9.39 23.90 -24.21
N ALA A 221 9.21 24.24 -22.93
CA ALA A 221 9.82 25.39 -22.29
C ALA A 221 10.22 25.06 -20.83
N PRO A 222 11.20 25.78 -20.24
CA PRO A 222 11.47 25.66 -18.81
C PRO A 222 10.23 25.98 -17.97
N TRP A 223 10.07 25.25 -16.88
CA TRP A 223 8.90 25.34 -15.99
C TRP A 223 9.33 25.26 -14.53
N ARG A 224 8.44 25.57 -13.60
CA ARG A 224 8.73 25.54 -12.16
C ARG A 224 8.20 24.26 -11.54
N SER A 225 9.07 23.51 -10.88
CA SER A 225 8.62 22.37 -10.08
C SER A 225 8.05 22.82 -8.73
N ALA A 226 7.05 22.09 -8.26
CA ALA A 226 6.66 22.10 -6.86
C ALA A 226 7.64 21.23 -6.06
N GLY A 227 8.26 21.81 -5.03
CA GLY A 227 9.07 21.04 -4.10
C GLY A 227 8.21 20.21 -3.15
N MET A 228 8.76 19.13 -2.58
CA MET A 228 8.06 18.29 -1.62
C MET A 228 7.52 19.08 -0.41
N GLN A 229 8.22 20.13 0.04
CA GLN A 229 7.70 20.98 1.12
C GLN A 229 6.39 21.65 0.72
N GLN A 230 6.29 22.15 -0.51
CA GLN A 230 5.08 22.79 -1.01
C GLN A 230 3.91 21.82 -1.10
N LEU A 231 4.16 20.56 -1.46
CA LEU A 231 3.14 19.51 -1.52
C LEU A 231 2.68 19.10 -0.11
N VAL A 232 3.60 18.98 0.86
CA VAL A 232 3.26 18.76 2.27
C VAL A 232 2.40 19.91 2.79
N ASP A 233 2.81 21.16 2.53
CA ASP A 233 2.07 22.34 2.96
C ASP A 233 0.66 22.40 2.35
N ALA A 234 0.49 21.96 1.10
CA ALA A 234 -0.82 21.86 0.46
C ALA A 234 -1.75 20.85 1.17
N VAL A 235 -1.24 19.65 1.48
CA VAL A 235 -1.99 18.62 2.23
C VAL A 235 -2.36 19.11 3.62
N ARG A 236 -1.41 19.69 4.35
CA ARG A 236 -1.65 20.19 5.71
C ARG A 236 -2.53 21.43 5.73
N GLY A 237 -2.42 22.31 4.75
CA GLY A 237 -3.28 23.49 4.57
C GLY A 237 -4.74 23.14 4.34
N ALA A 238 -5.03 21.98 3.72
CA ALA A 238 -6.39 21.44 3.60
C ALA A 238 -6.96 20.84 4.91
N GLY A 239 -6.12 20.74 5.95
CA GLY A 239 -6.46 20.19 7.26
C GLY A 239 -6.35 18.67 7.37
N ALA A 240 -5.70 18.01 6.41
CA ALA A 240 -5.51 16.56 6.44
C ALA A 240 -4.31 16.18 7.33
N THR A 241 -4.52 15.21 8.21
CA THR A 241 -3.50 14.73 9.17
C THR A 241 -3.01 13.33 8.86
N GLN A 242 -3.42 12.74 7.74
CA GLN A 242 -2.99 11.41 7.35
C GLN A 242 -1.50 11.36 6.97
N PRO A 243 -0.89 10.16 6.95
CA PRO A 243 0.47 9.98 6.48
C PRO A 243 0.68 10.54 5.07
N VAL A 244 1.82 11.23 4.89
CA VAL A 244 2.34 11.63 3.59
C VAL A 244 3.60 10.81 3.28
N LEU A 245 3.68 10.27 2.07
CA LEU A 245 4.81 9.52 1.56
C LEU A 245 5.59 10.39 0.58
N LEU A 246 6.91 10.48 0.79
CA LEU A 246 7.80 11.34 0.01
C LEU A 246 8.91 10.50 -0.65
N GLY A 247 8.74 10.19 -1.93
CA GLY A 247 9.75 9.51 -2.76
C GLY A 247 11.05 10.30 -2.86
N GLY A 248 12.19 9.61 -2.88
CA GLY A 248 13.51 10.22 -3.09
C GLY A 248 13.79 10.59 -4.56
N LEU A 249 15.06 10.84 -4.87
CA LEU A 249 15.52 11.06 -6.26
C LEU A 249 15.74 9.74 -7.01
N ARG A 250 16.20 9.85 -8.27
CA ARG A 250 16.50 8.72 -9.16
C ARG A 250 15.32 7.74 -9.25
N TRP A 251 14.16 8.26 -9.64
CA TRP A 251 12.92 7.51 -9.71
C TRP A 251 12.56 6.89 -8.36
N ALA A 252 12.60 7.71 -7.31
CA ALA A 252 12.42 7.28 -5.92
C ALA A 252 13.36 6.14 -5.43
N ASN A 253 14.44 5.81 -6.13
CA ASN A 253 15.38 4.76 -5.72
C ASN A 253 16.59 5.29 -4.90
N ASP A 254 16.75 6.60 -4.77
CA ASP A 254 17.82 7.23 -3.98
C ASP A 254 17.25 7.99 -2.78
N LEU A 255 17.51 7.47 -1.58
CA LEU A 255 17.15 8.11 -0.30
C LEU A 255 18.33 8.78 0.42
N THR A 256 19.51 8.84 -0.19
CA THR A 256 20.75 9.29 0.50
C THR A 256 20.68 10.72 1.01
N GLY A 257 20.04 11.63 0.28
CA GLY A 257 19.83 13.01 0.71
C GLY A 257 18.55 13.24 1.50
N TRP A 258 17.65 12.25 1.59
CA TRP A 258 16.34 12.39 2.23
C TRP A 258 16.45 12.85 3.70
N PRO A 259 17.32 12.28 4.56
CA PRO A 259 17.42 12.72 5.96
C PRO A 259 17.80 14.20 6.13
N ALA A 260 18.66 14.72 5.26
CA ALA A 260 19.14 16.10 5.32
C ALA A 260 18.14 17.10 4.70
N HIS A 261 17.23 16.62 3.85
CA HIS A 261 16.29 17.46 3.09
C HIS A 261 14.83 17.21 3.45
N ARG A 262 14.53 16.32 4.41
CA ARG A 262 13.18 15.97 4.84
C ARG A 262 12.34 17.24 5.07
N PRO A 263 11.19 17.39 4.37
CA PRO A 263 10.25 18.46 4.65
C PRO A 263 9.78 18.50 6.10
N SER A 264 9.52 19.71 6.59
CA SER A 264 8.86 19.93 7.87
C SER A 264 7.39 19.56 7.73
N ASP A 265 6.92 18.63 8.57
CA ASP A 265 5.52 18.25 8.65
C ASP A 265 5.00 18.51 10.08
N PRO A 266 4.15 19.53 10.29
CA PRO A 266 3.60 19.84 11.61
C PRO A 266 2.71 18.74 12.19
N ALA A 267 2.18 17.83 11.36
CA ALA A 267 1.42 16.67 11.86
C ALA A 267 2.35 15.55 12.37
N GLY A 268 3.64 15.57 12.01
CA GLY A 268 4.58 14.49 12.32
C GLY A 268 4.18 13.16 11.67
N GLN A 269 3.61 13.21 10.47
CA GLN A 269 3.05 12.05 9.74
C GLN A 269 3.75 11.88 8.38
N THR A 270 5.07 12.01 8.34
CA THR A 270 5.89 11.79 7.13
C THR A 270 6.53 10.40 7.10
N ALA A 271 6.36 9.69 5.99
CA ALA A 271 7.09 8.49 5.62
C ALA A 271 7.97 8.74 4.38
N ALA A 272 9.02 7.94 4.19
CA ALA A 272 9.86 7.99 3.00
C ALA A 272 9.40 6.97 1.95
N GLY A 273 9.29 7.39 0.69
CA GLY A 273 8.93 6.54 -0.44
C GLY A 273 10.16 5.97 -1.13
N PHE A 274 10.11 4.69 -1.49
CA PHE A 274 11.18 4.00 -2.21
C PHE A 274 10.61 3.19 -3.38
N HIS A 275 11.22 3.24 -4.55
CA HIS A 275 10.85 2.37 -5.66
C HIS A 275 11.99 1.42 -5.96
N LEU A 276 11.65 0.15 -6.18
CA LEU A 276 12.64 -0.91 -6.35
C LEU A 276 12.28 -1.87 -7.47
N TYR A 277 13.13 -1.84 -8.48
CA TYR A 277 13.20 -2.81 -9.55
C TYR A 277 14.61 -3.37 -9.71
N ASN A 278 14.73 -4.57 -10.30
CA ASN A 278 16.00 -5.26 -10.53
C ASN A 278 16.97 -4.50 -11.47
N PHE A 279 16.50 -3.46 -12.16
CA PHE A 279 17.28 -2.60 -13.06
C PHE A 279 17.61 -1.22 -12.48
N ASN A 280 17.22 -0.94 -11.24
CA ASN A 280 17.61 0.30 -10.56
C ASN A 280 19.09 0.28 -10.14
N GLN A 281 19.53 1.38 -9.51
CA GLN A 281 20.89 1.49 -8.99
C GLN A 281 21.04 0.85 -7.60
N CYS A 282 20.08 1.07 -6.69
CA CYS A 282 20.09 0.54 -5.34
C CYS A 282 19.36 -0.81 -5.26
N VAL A 283 20.01 -1.85 -5.76
CA VAL A 283 19.39 -3.19 -5.97
C VAL A 283 20.05 -4.32 -5.18
N THR A 284 20.95 -3.98 -4.25
CA THR A 284 21.66 -4.99 -3.44
C THR A 284 21.39 -4.76 -1.96
N SER A 285 21.48 -5.83 -1.16
CA SER A 285 21.38 -5.73 0.31
C SER A 285 22.36 -4.73 0.89
N ALA A 286 23.60 -4.67 0.39
CA ALA A 286 24.58 -3.68 0.82
C ALA A 286 24.13 -2.23 0.54
N CYS A 287 23.42 -2.00 -0.57
CA CYS A 287 22.82 -0.70 -0.83
C CYS A 287 21.65 -0.41 0.12
N TRP A 288 20.75 -1.37 0.31
CA TRP A 288 19.60 -1.22 1.21
C TRP A 288 20.04 -0.96 2.66
N ASP A 289 21.05 -1.68 3.14
CA ASP A 289 21.64 -1.50 4.47
C ASP A 289 22.28 -0.11 4.65
N SER A 290 22.91 0.42 3.61
CA SER A 290 23.62 1.70 3.69
C SER A 290 22.73 2.92 3.43
N GLN A 291 21.66 2.78 2.64
CA GLN A 291 20.82 3.90 2.21
C GLN A 291 19.41 3.87 2.81
N ILE A 292 18.80 2.70 2.91
CA ILE A 292 17.38 2.55 3.25
C ILE A 292 17.20 2.26 4.74
N ALA A 293 17.96 1.34 5.31
CA ALA A 293 17.89 1.00 6.74
C ALA A 293 18.08 2.22 7.68
N PRO A 294 19.02 3.16 7.42
CA PRO A 294 19.13 4.36 8.25
C PRO A 294 17.89 5.26 8.20
N VAL A 295 17.19 5.30 7.07
CA VAL A 295 15.93 6.05 6.93
C VAL A 295 14.80 5.32 7.66
N ALA A 296 14.70 3.99 7.51
CA ALA A 296 13.74 3.14 8.21
C ALA A 296 13.89 3.15 9.74
N ALA A 297 15.08 3.48 10.25
CA ALA A 297 15.32 3.68 11.66
C ALA A 297 14.77 5.03 12.19
N ALA A 298 14.50 6.00 11.31
CA ALA A 298 14.06 7.35 11.67
C ALA A 298 12.58 7.62 11.34
N VAL A 299 12.08 7.05 10.26
CA VAL A 299 10.68 7.16 9.79
C VAL A 299 10.24 5.85 9.14
N PRO A 300 8.93 5.60 8.99
CA PRO A 300 8.48 4.50 8.14
C PRO A 300 8.99 4.68 6.71
N VAL A 301 9.39 3.57 6.09
CA VAL A 301 9.68 3.51 4.64
C VAL A 301 8.61 2.65 3.99
N VAL A 302 8.08 3.12 2.86
CA VAL A 302 7.14 2.37 2.02
C VAL A 302 7.75 2.23 0.63
N THR A 303 7.95 0.98 0.22
CA THR A 303 8.33 0.67 -1.15
C THR A 303 7.09 0.73 -2.03
N GLY A 304 6.82 1.91 -2.60
CA GLY A 304 5.59 2.24 -3.33
C GLY A 304 5.42 1.43 -4.62
N GLU A 305 6.54 0.99 -5.20
CA GLU A 305 6.59 0.08 -6.33
C GLU A 305 7.72 -0.94 -6.11
N LEU A 306 7.35 -2.22 -6.20
CA LEU A 306 8.26 -3.36 -6.16
C LEU A 306 8.01 -4.23 -7.39
N GLY A 307 9.07 -4.55 -8.15
CA GLY A 307 8.97 -5.56 -9.19
C GLY A 307 10.27 -5.98 -9.87
N GLU A 308 10.17 -6.91 -10.81
CA GLU A 308 11.27 -7.34 -11.70
C GLU A 308 10.73 -7.68 -13.10
N ASN A 309 11.59 -7.65 -14.12
CA ASN A 309 11.17 -7.64 -15.52
C ASN A 309 11.52 -8.92 -16.31
N ASP A 310 11.54 -10.08 -15.66
CA ASP A 310 11.86 -11.38 -16.30
C ASP A 310 10.77 -12.45 -16.08
N CYS A 311 9.59 -12.05 -15.59
CA CYS A 311 8.51 -12.93 -15.12
C CYS A 311 8.92 -13.97 -14.06
N ALA A 312 10.12 -13.87 -13.48
CA ALA A 312 10.51 -14.59 -12.29
C ALA A 312 10.21 -13.74 -11.04
N HIS A 313 10.62 -14.23 -9.88
CA HIS A 313 10.48 -13.53 -8.61
C HIS A 313 11.76 -13.58 -7.76
N GLY A 314 12.90 -13.92 -8.37
CA GLY A 314 14.14 -14.17 -7.65
C GLY A 314 14.75 -12.91 -7.05
N PHE A 315 14.53 -11.75 -7.69
CA PHE A 315 14.96 -10.47 -7.16
C PHE A 315 14.09 -10.05 -5.97
N ILE A 316 12.76 -10.12 -6.09
CA ILE A 316 11.87 -9.74 -4.99
C ILE A 316 11.98 -10.71 -3.80
N ASP A 317 12.26 -11.99 -4.03
CA ASP A 317 12.53 -12.98 -2.97
C ASP A 317 13.75 -12.61 -2.11
N GLY A 318 14.73 -11.90 -2.69
CA GLY A 318 15.87 -11.37 -1.93
C GLY A 318 15.51 -10.12 -1.12
N TYR A 319 14.65 -9.27 -1.66
CA TYR A 319 14.28 -8.00 -1.06
C TYR A 319 13.22 -8.12 0.05
N MET A 320 12.14 -8.86 -0.16
CA MET A 320 11.01 -8.89 0.76
C MET A 320 11.41 -9.37 2.17
N PRO A 321 12.24 -10.43 2.37
CA PRO A 321 12.73 -10.80 3.69
C PRO A 321 13.61 -9.72 4.34
N TRP A 322 14.42 -9.00 3.56
CA TRP A 322 15.19 -7.86 4.05
C TRP A 322 14.25 -6.74 4.52
N ALA A 323 13.23 -6.41 3.73
CA ALA A 323 12.23 -5.42 4.07
C ALA A 323 11.42 -5.80 5.32
N ASP A 324 11.09 -7.08 5.47
CA ASP A 324 10.40 -7.62 6.65
C ASP A 324 11.24 -7.45 7.92
N ALA A 325 12.54 -7.77 7.85
CA ALA A 325 13.45 -7.61 8.98
C ALA A 325 13.63 -6.14 9.41
N HIS A 326 13.41 -5.19 8.50
CA HIS A 326 13.54 -3.75 8.73
C HIS A 326 12.21 -3.02 8.89
N GLY A 327 11.06 -3.73 8.85
CA GLY A 327 9.73 -3.13 8.96
C GLY A 327 9.33 -2.22 7.79
N VAL A 328 9.98 -2.36 6.63
CA VAL A 328 9.74 -1.55 5.43
C VAL A 328 8.51 -2.07 4.70
N SER A 329 7.50 -1.24 4.43
CA SER A 329 6.30 -1.66 3.68
C SER A 329 6.61 -1.89 2.19
N TYR A 330 5.79 -2.64 1.44
CA TYR A 330 5.99 -2.80 -0.01
C TYR A 330 4.70 -3.11 -0.79
N LEU A 331 4.62 -2.56 -2.00
CA LEU A 331 3.47 -2.66 -2.89
C LEU A 331 3.95 -3.15 -4.26
N GLY A 332 3.46 -4.32 -4.68
CA GLY A 332 3.82 -4.89 -5.98
C GLY A 332 3.25 -4.08 -7.14
N TRP A 333 4.10 -3.70 -8.09
CA TRP A 333 3.67 -3.13 -9.36
C TRP A 333 3.59 -4.26 -10.39
N ALA A 334 2.47 -4.54 -11.07
CA ALA A 334 1.13 -3.97 -10.90
C ALA A 334 -0.02 -4.99 -11.09
N TRP A 335 -1.18 -4.71 -10.48
CA TRP A 335 -2.43 -5.47 -10.58
C TRP A 335 -3.19 -5.15 -11.88
N ASN A 336 -2.62 -5.51 -13.03
CA ASN A 336 -3.20 -5.31 -14.36
C ASN A 336 -3.04 -6.60 -15.17
N SER A 337 -4.13 -7.14 -15.74
CA SER A 337 -4.10 -8.43 -16.46
C SER A 337 -3.32 -8.37 -17.78
N ASP A 338 -3.25 -7.18 -18.38
CA ASP A 338 -2.72 -6.98 -19.71
C ASP A 338 -1.27 -6.45 -19.68
N PHE A 339 -0.68 -6.32 -18.48
CA PHE A 339 0.73 -5.95 -18.31
C PHE A 339 1.62 -7.19 -18.44
N ASN A 340 2.51 -7.16 -19.43
CA ASN A 340 3.45 -8.26 -19.66
C ASN A 340 4.57 -8.27 -18.60
N CYS A 341 4.58 -9.27 -17.72
CA CYS A 341 5.59 -9.41 -16.66
C CYS A 341 7.06 -9.45 -17.13
N ASN A 342 7.35 -9.66 -18.43
CA ASN A 342 8.72 -9.62 -18.99
C ASN A 342 9.18 -8.20 -19.37
N SER A 343 8.30 -7.19 -19.29
CA SER A 343 8.62 -5.83 -19.71
C SER A 343 7.98 -4.74 -18.85
N GLY A 344 6.96 -5.09 -18.06
CA GLY A 344 6.38 -4.26 -17.01
C GLY A 344 5.70 -5.21 -16.03
N PRO A 345 6.06 -5.25 -14.73
CA PRO A 345 5.84 -6.42 -13.87
C PRO A 345 4.36 -6.75 -13.57
N GLY A 346 3.59 -7.25 -14.55
CA GLY A 346 2.20 -7.63 -14.34
C GLY A 346 2.11 -8.74 -13.31
N LEU A 347 1.40 -8.48 -12.21
CA LEU A 347 1.20 -9.45 -11.13
C LEU A 347 0.24 -10.55 -11.55
N VAL A 348 -0.78 -10.23 -12.35
CA VAL A 348 -1.88 -11.12 -12.65
C VAL A 348 -2.07 -11.33 -14.15
N SER A 349 -2.56 -12.50 -14.54
CA SER A 349 -3.00 -12.77 -15.93
C SER A 349 -4.50 -12.52 -16.13
N ASP A 350 -5.26 -12.35 -15.05
CA ASP A 350 -6.68 -12.02 -15.06
C ASP A 350 -7.07 -11.32 -13.75
N TYR A 351 -8.22 -10.64 -13.76
CA TYR A 351 -8.73 -9.93 -12.58
C TYR A 351 -9.41 -10.84 -11.53
N ASN A 352 -9.41 -12.16 -11.72
CA ASN A 352 -9.77 -13.11 -10.65
C ASN A 352 -8.58 -13.41 -9.73
N GLY A 353 -7.40 -12.82 -10.01
CA GLY A 353 -6.21 -12.95 -9.17
C GLY A 353 -5.33 -14.14 -9.53
N THR A 354 -5.44 -14.69 -10.74
CA THR A 354 -4.48 -15.69 -11.24
C THR A 354 -3.10 -15.03 -11.39
N PRO A 355 -2.06 -15.47 -10.68
CA PRO A 355 -0.76 -14.81 -10.73
C PRO A 355 -0.01 -15.14 -12.04
N THR A 356 0.84 -14.20 -12.47
CA THR A 356 1.97 -14.50 -13.35
C THR A 356 3.08 -15.21 -12.55
N GLY A 357 4.19 -15.60 -13.21
CA GLY A 357 5.36 -16.14 -12.49
C GLY A 357 5.91 -15.15 -11.47
N PHE A 358 6.00 -13.87 -11.84
CA PHE A 358 6.38 -12.78 -10.94
C PHE A 358 5.37 -12.58 -9.80
N GLY A 359 4.08 -12.50 -10.11
CA GLY A 359 3.05 -12.31 -9.10
C GLY A 359 2.93 -13.46 -8.10
N ALA A 360 3.32 -14.68 -8.49
CA ALA A 360 3.30 -15.83 -7.59
C ALA A 360 4.27 -15.63 -6.40
N GLY A 361 5.46 -15.06 -6.65
CA GLY A 361 6.43 -14.78 -5.59
C GLY A 361 5.89 -13.79 -4.56
N LEU A 362 5.33 -12.67 -5.01
CA LEU A 362 4.71 -11.69 -4.11
C LEU A 362 3.54 -12.30 -3.34
N ARG A 363 2.59 -12.96 -4.03
CA ARG A 363 1.42 -13.57 -3.40
C ARG A 363 1.81 -14.56 -2.31
N ASP A 364 2.74 -15.46 -2.63
CA ASP A 364 3.13 -16.54 -1.73
C ASP A 364 3.89 -15.98 -0.52
N HIS A 365 4.70 -14.93 -0.71
CA HIS A 365 5.36 -14.22 0.39
C HIS A 365 4.36 -13.49 1.29
N LEU A 366 3.38 -12.76 0.72
CA LEU A 366 2.31 -12.10 1.48
C LEU A 366 1.52 -13.10 2.33
N ALA A 367 1.15 -14.25 1.75
CA ALA A 367 0.49 -15.32 2.48
C ALA A 367 1.35 -15.87 3.64
N ALA A 368 2.66 -16.02 3.43
CA ALA A 368 3.58 -16.49 4.46
C ALA A 368 3.72 -15.50 5.63
N VAL A 369 3.85 -14.20 5.33
CA VAL A 369 3.92 -13.14 6.35
C VAL A 369 2.60 -13.04 7.11
N ALA A 370 1.47 -13.13 6.41
CA ALA A 370 0.13 -13.15 7.01
C ALA A 370 -0.16 -14.42 7.83
N GLY A 371 0.53 -15.54 7.58
CA GLY A 371 0.43 -16.77 8.36
C GLY A 371 1.40 -16.84 9.56
N GLY A 372 2.53 -16.11 9.49
CA GLY A 372 3.50 -15.96 10.58
C GLY A 372 3.10 -14.89 11.61
N GLN A 373 2.30 -13.92 11.20
CA GLN A 373 1.51 -13.05 12.06
C GLN A 373 0.16 -13.74 12.27
N VAL A 374 -0.28 -14.05 13.48
CA VAL A 374 -1.66 -14.57 13.67
C VAL A 374 -2.65 -13.42 13.45
N PHE A 375 -2.91 -13.05 12.21
CA PHE A 375 -4.01 -12.18 11.81
C PHE A 375 -5.07 -13.05 11.15
N GLN A 376 -6.02 -13.50 11.97
CA GLN A 376 -7.26 -14.11 11.49
C GLN A 376 -8.15 -12.99 10.95
N GLY A 377 -7.93 -12.58 9.70
CA GLY A 377 -8.92 -11.80 8.95
C GLY A 377 -10.22 -12.60 8.80
N PRO A 378 -11.37 -11.96 8.60
CA PRO A 378 -12.63 -12.66 8.41
C PRO A 378 -12.54 -13.50 7.13
N VAL A 379 -12.71 -14.82 7.28
CA VAL A 379 -12.99 -15.70 6.15
C VAL A 379 -14.31 -15.20 5.55
N ILE A 380 -14.25 -14.52 4.41
CA ILE A 380 -15.43 -14.28 3.59
C ILE A 380 -15.77 -15.63 2.97
N THR A 381 -16.54 -16.44 3.70
CA THR A 381 -17.20 -17.58 3.10
C THR A 381 -18.22 -17.03 2.12
N ALA A 382 -17.98 -17.24 0.83
CA ALA A 382 -18.98 -17.03 -0.19
C ALA A 382 -20.24 -17.79 0.23
N THR A 383 -21.30 -17.06 0.58
CA THR A 383 -22.59 -17.66 0.93
C THR A 383 -23.02 -18.50 -0.26
N PRO A 384 -23.25 -19.81 -0.13
CA PRO A 384 -23.77 -20.61 -1.23
C PRO A 384 -25.13 -20.04 -1.62
N SER A 385 -25.32 -19.74 -2.90
CA SER A 385 -26.66 -19.48 -3.46
C SER A 385 -27.62 -20.56 -2.94
N PRO A 386 -28.83 -20.19 -2.47
CA PRO A 386 -29.75 -21.17 -1.91
C PRO A 386 -30.07 -22.23 -2.97
N ALA A 387 -29.58 -23.45 -2.71
CA ALA A 387 -29.97 -24.62 -3.46
C ALA A 387 -31.47 -24.81 -3.27
N CYS A 388 -32.23 -24.69 -4.36
CA CYS A 388 -33.63 -25.05 -4.37
C CYS A 388 -33.77 -26.56 -4.18
N HIS A 389 -34.01 -27.01 -2.95
CA HIS A 389 -34.57 -28.32 -2.67
C HIS A 389 -36.10 -28.22 -2.75
N GLY A 390 -36.66 -28.98 -3.68
CA GLY A 390 -38.02 -28.79 -4.17
C GLY A 390 -39.12 -29.24 -3.21
N SER A 391 -40.30 -28.64 -3.37
CA SER A 391 -41.48 -29.35 -3.89
C SER A 391 -42.56 -28.31 -4.23
N HIS A 392 -43.27 -28.57 -5.32
CA HIS A 392 -44.40 -27.82 -5.88
C HIS A 392 -44.14 -26.66 -6.84
N ARG A 393 -44.25 -27.06 -8.13
CA ARG A 393 -44.93 -26.39 -9.26
C ARG A 393 -44.31 -25.13 -9.87
N GLN A 394 -43.88 -25.34 -11.12
CA GLN A 394 -43.81 -24.42 -12.26
C GLN A 394 -42.63 -23.43 -12.31
N CYS A 395 -41.48 -23.93 -12.77
CA CYS A 395 -40.58 -23.11 -13.60
C CYS A 395 -40.78 -23.53 -15.06
N ALA A 396 -41.45 -22.66 -15.83
CA ALA A 396 -41.53 -22.81 -17.28
C ALA A 396 -40.19 -22.41 -17.90
N SER A 397 -39.60 -23.32 -18.66
CA SER A 397 -38.51 -23.06 -19.60
C SER A 397 -39.06 -22.41 -20.87
N ALA A 398 -38.44 -21.32 -21.33
CA ALA A 398 -38.39 -21.02 -22.77
C ALA A 398 -37.18 -20.12 -23.08
N SER A 399 -36.36 -20.65 -23.98
CA SER A 399 -35.20 -20.00 -24.62
C SER A 399 -35.66 -19.16 -25.83
N PRO A 400 -34.77 -18.60 -26.68
CA PRO A 400 -34.85 -17.23 -27.18
C PRO A 400 -35.57 -17.12 -28.54
N THR A 401 -36.02 -15.92 -28.90
CA THR A 401 -36.37 -15.59 -30.29
C THR A 401 -35.74 -14.29 -30.76
N ARG A 402 -35.09 -14.42 -31.92
CA ARG A 402 -34.48 -13.38 -32.74
C ARG A 402 -35.50 -12.88 -33.78
N ARG A 403 -35.35 -11.61 -34.18
CA ARG A 403 -35.90 -10.88 -35.36
C ARG A 403 -37.36 -10.36 -35.27
N ARG A 404 -37.50 -9.03 -35.34
CA ARG A 404 -37.45 -8.30 -36.63
C ARG A 404 -36.52 -7.11 -36.51
#